data_AF-A0A1T4SFK1-F1
#
_entry.id   AF-A0A1T4SFK1-F1
#
_cell.length_a   1.000
_cell.length_b   1.000
_cell.length_c   1.000
_cell.angle_alpha   90.00
_cell.angle_beta   90.00
_cell.angle_gamma   90.00
#
_symmetry.space_group_name_H-M   'P 1'
#
loop_
_entity.id
_entity.type
_entity.pdbx_description
1 polymer ?
#
loop_
_entity_poly.entity_id
_entity_poly.type
_entity_poly.pdbx_seq_one_letter_code
_entity_poly.pdbx_strand_id
1 'polypeptide(L)'
;MLKKIAAIGVGLFTLYAAGAVQAQDKPTQASSSDQQPTQQAQTAAAPAEKETWKGPFGGTFNANFAIATDYSYRGISQTQRNPAFQMGFGYETPQVSEKVPLSAYASLWGSNVSFPGTGASFELDTIAGLRLKALNEKLLVDLSWMRYNYPGSTPDIGFIE
;
A
#
# COMPACT_ATOMS: atom_id res chain seq x y z
N MET A 1 22.33 3.06 33.32
CA MET A 1 21.99 1.85 32.55
C MET A 1 20.48 1.81 32.39
N LEU A 2 19.95 2.26 31.25
CA LEU A 2 18.50 2.43 31.04
C LEU A 2 17.97 1.24 30.22
N LYS A 3 17.04 0.47 30.82
CA LYS A 3 16.45 -0.74 30.24
C LYS A 3 15.48 -0.35 29.11
N LYS A 4 15.72 -0.82 27.89
CA LYS A 4 14.76 -0.72 26.78
C LYS A 4 13.62 -1.71 27.03
N ILE A 5 12.41 -1.20 27.21
CA ILE A 5 11.18 -2.01 27.28
C ILE A 5 10.78 -2.29 25.84
N ALA A 6 10.68 -3.56 25.48
CA ALA A 6 10.16 -3.98 24.18
C ALA A 6 8.64 -3.77 24.17
N ALA A 7 8.16 -2.87 23.32
CA ALA A 7 6.74 -2.76 23.00
C ALA A 7 6.38 -3.87 22.01
N ILE A 8 5.50 -4.78 22.42
CA ILE A 8 4.88 -5.75 21.53
C ILE A 8 3.69 -5.04 20.88
N GLY A 9 3.90 -4.48 19.69
CA GLY A 9 2.85 -3.86 18.88
C GLY A 9 2.07 -4.94 18.11
N VAL A 10 0.77 -5.01 18.34
CA VAL A 10 -0.15 -5.90 17.62
C VAL A 10 -0.37 -5.34 16.21
N GLY A 11 0.16 -6.03 15.19
CA GLY A 11 0.00 -5.66 13.79
C GLY A 11 -1.47 -5.76 13.33
N LEU A 12 -1.93 -4.74 12.61
CA LEU A 12 -3.24 -4.67 11.99
C LEU A 12 -3.33 -5.70 10.85
N PHE A 13 -4.06 -6.80 11.06
CA PHE A 13 -4.37 -7.78 10.03
C PHE A 13 -5.45 -7.22 9.08
N THR A 14 -5.07 -6.89 7.85
CA THR A 14 -6.04 -6.66 6.77
C THR A 14 -6.15 -7.94 5.94
N LEU A 15 -7.23 -8.69 6.14
CA LEU A 15 -7.60 -9.83 5.29
C LEU A 15 -8.29 -9.31 4.03
N TYR A 16 -7.77 -9.63 2.86
CA TYR A 16 -8.51 -9.52 1.59
C TYR A 16 -8.78 -10.92 1.06
N ALA A 17 -10.06 -11.31 0.98
CA ALA A 17 -10.48 -12.53 0.30
C ALA A 17 -10.84 -12.19 -1.14
N ALA A 18 -10.04 -12.63 -2.11
CA ALA A 18 -10.45 -12.63 -3.52
C ALA A 18 -11.31 -13.87 -3.79
N GLY A 19 -12.62 -13.68 -3.96
CA GLY A 19 -13.54 -14.73 -4.37
C GLY A 19 -13.27 -15.19 -5.80
N ALA A 20 -13.04 -16.49 -5.99
CA ALA A 20 -13.00 -17.10 -7.30
C ALA A 20 -14.43 -17.39 -7.77
N VAL A 21 -14.89 -16.71 -8.81
CA VAL A 21 -16.14 -17.09 -9.50
C VAL A 21 -15.79 -18.21 -10.48
N GLN A 22 -16.23 -19.43 -10.19
CA GLN A 22 -16.21 -20.54 -11.15
C GLN A 22 -17.37 -20.38 -12.14
N ALA A 23 -17.08 -20.48 -13.43
CA ALA A 23 -18.08 -20.52 -14.49
C ALA A 23 -18.85 -21.85 -14.43
N GLN A 24 -20.18 -21.77 -14.39
CA GLN A 24 -21.07 -22.92 -14.38
C GLN A 24 -21.80 -23.03 -15.73
N ASP A 25 -21.81 -24.25 -16.27
CA ASP A 25 -22.41 -24.62 -17.56
C ASP A 25 -23.91 -24.36 -17.66
N LYS A 26 -24.34 -24.11 -18.91
CA LYS A 26 -25.70 -23.80 -19.36
C LYS A 26 -26.68 -24.97 -19.22
N PRO A 27 -27.98 -24.70 -18.99
CA PRO A 27 -28.98 -25.18 -19.96
C PRO A 27 -30.05 -24.12 -20.33
N THR A 28 -30.94 -24.55 -21.22
CA THR A 28 -31.64 -23.82 -22.29
C THR A 28 -33.08 -23.35 -21.94
N GLN A 29 -33.42 -22.15 -22.46
CA GLN A 29 -34.73 -21.54 -22.83
C GLN A 29 -35.88 -21.33 -21.82
N ALA A 30 -36.37 -20.08 -21.75
CA ALA A 30 -37.69 -19.69 -22.30
C ALA A 30 -37.83 -18.15 -22.35
N SER A 31 -38.44 -17.66 -23.43
CA SER A 31 -38.62 -16.25 -23.79
C SER A 31 -39.71 -15.54 -22.98
N SER A 32 -39.49 -14.27 -22.60
CA SER A 32 -40.55 -13.26 -22.59
C SER A 32 -39.94 -11.87 -22.77
N SER A 33 -40.62 -11.10 -23.60
CA SER A 33 -40.25 -9.82 -24.19
C SER A 33 -40.46 -8.67 -23.21
N ASP A 34 -39.39 -7.96 -22.85
CA ASP A 34 -39.44 -6.56 -22.43
C ASP A 34 -38.13 -5.88 -22.85
N GLN A 35 -38.24 -4.78 -23.60
CA GLN A 35 -37.09 -4.05 -24.13
C GLN A 35 -36.35 -3.31 -23.00
N GLN A 36 -35.23 -3.91 -22.56
CA GLN A 36 -34.22 -3.26 -21.75
C GLN A 36 -33.38 -2.32 -22.64
N PRO A 37 -33.10 -1.07 -22.21
CA PRO A 37 -32.21 -0.19 -22.97
C PRO A 37 -30.84 -0.86 -23.11
N THR A 38 -30.34 -0.89 -24.34
CA THR A 38 -29.05 -1.47 -24.72
C THR A 38 -27.91 -0.81 -23.96
N GLN A 39 -27.52 -1.39 -22.83
CA GLN A 39 -26.17 -1.21 -22.32
C GLN A 39 -25.28 -2.05 -23.22
N GLN A 40 -24.62 -1.39 -24.17
CA GLN A 40 -23.50 -1.98 -24.90
C GLN A 40 -22.53 -2.50 -23.84
N ALA A 41 -22.37 -3.82 -23.79
CA ALA A 41 -21.28 -4.44 -23.06
C ALA A 41 -19.99 -3.88 -23.64
N GLN A 42 -19.39 -2.92 -22.93
CA GLN A 42 -17.99 -2.62 -23.13
C GLN A 42 -17.26 -3.89 -22.74
N THR A 43 -16.87 -4.67 -23.74
CA THR A 43 -15.77 -5.62 -23.59
C THR A 43 -14.60 -4.78 -23.08
N ALA A 44 -14.38 -4.79 -21.78
CA ALA A 44 -13.17 -4.23 -21.21
C ALA A 44 -12.04 -5.00 -21.88
N ALA A 45 -11.35 -4.35 -22.81
CA ALA A 45 -10.06 -4.82 -23.27
C ALA A 45 -9.25 -5.10 -22.00
N ALA A 46 -8.70 -6.31 -21.89
CA ALA A 46 -7.76 -6.63 -20.82
C ALA A 46 -6.77 -5.46 -20.72
N PRO A 47 -6.56 -4.87 -19.53
CA PRO A 47 -5.65 -3.74 -19.42
C PRO A 47 -4.33 -4.18 -20.01
N ALA A 48 -3.87 -3.45 -21.04
CA ALA A 48 -2.60 -3.68 -21.67
C ALA A 48 -1.54 -3.85 -20.57
N GLU A 49 -0.80 -4.95 -20.62
CA GLU A 49 0.23 -5.27 -19.65
C GLU A 49 1.21 -4.09 -19.64
N LYS A 50 1.16 -3.28 -18.58
CA LYS A 50 2.08 -2.15 -18.43
C LYS A 50 3.47 -2.74 -18.33
N GLU A 51 4.30 -2.46 -19.33
CA GLU A 51 5.74 -2.74 -19.32
C GLU A 51 6.32 -2.37 -17.95
N THR A 52 6.69 -3.39 -17.17
CA THR A 52 7.30 -3.18 -15.86
C THR A 52 8.80 -3.04 -16.06
N TRP A 53 9.29 -1.80 -15.98
CA TRP A 53 10.72 -1.55 -16.01
C TRP A 53 11.39 -2.30 -14.86
N LYS A 54 12.28 -3.25 -15.19
CA LYS A 54 13.08 -3.97 -14.21
C LYS A 54 14.21 -3.07 -13.75
N GLY A 55 14.19 -2.75 -12.46
CA GLY A 55 15.28 -2.09 -11.78
C GLY A 55 16.50 -3.00 -11.62
N PRO A 56 17.54 -2.51 -10.92
CA PRO A 56 18.69 -3.32 -10.55
C PRO A 56 18.28 -4.67 -9.94
N PHE A 57 19.06 -5.72 -10.20
CA PHE A 57 18.81 -7.08 -9.66
C PHE A 57 17.42 -7.66 -9.99
N GLY A 58 16.76 -7.15 -11.05
CA GLY A 58 15.45 -7.63 -11.49
C GLY A 58 14.27 -7.12 -10.67
N GLY A 59 14.51 -6.25 -9.67
CA GLY A 59 13.44 -5.70 -8.85
C GLY A 59 12.54 -4.72 -9.61
N THR A 60 11.51 -4.24 -8.94
CA THR A 60 10.54 -3.31 -9.52
C THR A 60 10.45 -2.07 -8.64
N PHE A 61 10.45 -0.89 -9.26
CA PHE A 61 10.18 0.36 -8.58
C PHE A 61 8.70 0.72 -8.69
N ASN A 62 8.17 1.30 -7.62
CA ASN A 62 6.85 1.92 -7.61
C ASN A 62 6.94 3.34 -7.08
N ALA A 63 6.18 4.25 -7.66
CA ALA A 63 6.07 5.61 -7.19
C ALA A 63 4.62 6.07 -7.25
N ASN A 64 4.23 6.90 -6.31
CA ASN A 64 2.91 7.54 -6.27
C ASN A 64 3.03 8.92 -5.65
N PHE A 65 2.06 9.78 -5.97
CA PHE A 65 1.91 11.07 -5.33
C PHE A 65 0.43 11.38 -5.19
N ALA A 66 0.10 12.20 -4.21
CA ALA A 66 -1.25 12.68 -3.97
C ALA A 66 -1.21 14.13 -3.52
N ILE A 67 -2.23 14.89 -3.93
CA ILE A 67 -2.53 16.20 -3.39
C ILE A 67 -3.90 16.07 -2.73
N ALA A 68 -3.99 16.43 -1.46
CA ALA A 68 -5.22 16.39 -0.68
C ALA A 68 -5.47 17.76 -0.04
N THR A 69 -6.73 18.04 0.31
CA THR A 69 -7.09 19.25 1.07
C THR A 69 -6.66 19.18 2.54
N ASP A 70 -6.45 17.97 3.06
CA ASP A 70 -5.98 17.68 4.41
C ASP A 70 -5.30 16.30 4.43
N TYR A 71 -4.23 16.15 5.19
CA TYR A 71 -3.67 14.83 5.53
C TYR A 71 -4.25 14.41 6.88
N SER A 72 -5.17 13.44 6.88
CA SER A 72 -5.77 12.90 8.11
C SER A 72 -5.29 11.48 8.37
N TYR A 73 -4.67 11.26 9.52
CA TYR A 73 -4.26 9.94 10.00
C TYR A 73 -5.12 9.56 11.21
N ARG A 74 -5.83 8.43 11.12
CA ARG A 74 -6.74 7.92 12.17
C ARG A 74 -7.77 8.97 12.65
N GLY A 75 -8.22 9.83 11.75
CA GLY A 75 -9.20 10.90 12.03
C GLY A 75 -8.59 12.20 12.60
N ILE A 76 -7.27 12.26 12.79
CA ILE A 76 -6.56 13.45 13.26
C ILE A 76 -5.83 14.10 12.09
N SER A 77 -6.11 15.38 11.84
CA SER A 77 -5.39 16.15 10.81
C SER A 77 -3.94 16.34 11.21
N GLN A 78 -3.04 16.01 10.29
CA GLN A 78 -1.59 16.15 10.40
C GLN A 78 -1.09 17.47 9.80
N THR A 79 -1.89 18.14 8.96
CA THR A 79 -1.56 19.44 8.33
C THR A 79 -2.39 20.61 8.85
N GLN A 80 -3.13 20.42 9.95
CA GLN A 80 -4.09 21.40 10.50
C GLN A 80 -5.14 21.86 9.48
N ARG A 81 -5.70 20.92 8.70
CA ARG A 81 -6.71 21.16 7.65
C ARG A 81 -6.21 22.02 6.48
N ASN A 82 -4.88 22.13 6.34
CA ASN A 82 -4.25 22.75 5.18
C ASN A 82 -3.93 21.68 4.13
N PRO A 83 -3.75 22.08 2.85
CA PRO A 83 -3.39 21.17 1.78
C PRO A 83 -2.17 20.30 2.11
N ALA A 84 -2.22 19.05 1.66
CA ALA A 84 -1.18 18.07 1.83
C ALA A 84 -0.64 17.59 0.48
N PHE A 85 0.68 17.58 0.35
CA PHE A 85 1.43 17.01 -0.76
C PHE A 85 2.13 15.76 -0.27
N GLN A 86 1.69 14.61 -0.77
CA GLN A 86 2.17 13.31 -0.32
C GLN A 86 2.87 12.61 -1.48
N MET A 87 3.98 11.94 -1.19
CA MET A 87 4.69 11.11 -2.16
C MET A 87 5.11 9.78 -1.54
N GLY A 88 5.11 8.73 -2.36
CA GLY A 88 5.61 7.42 -2.01
C GLY A 88 6.56 6.92 -3.09
N PHE A 89 7.66 6.31 -2.67
CA PHE A 89 8.63 5.66 -3.55
C PHE A 89 9.04 4.33 -2.95
N GLY A 90 9.06 3.26 -3.73
CA GLY A 90 9.38 1.93 -3.25
C GLY A 90 10.15 1.11 -4.26
N TYR A 91 10.81 0.08 -3.73
CA TYR A 91 11.53 -0.93 -4.47
C TYR A 91 11.25 -2.30 -3.85
N GLU A 92 10.83 -3.26 -4.67
CA GLU A 92 10.62 -4.66 -4.27
C GLU A 92 11.50 -5.57 -5.14
N THR A 93 12.21 -6.50 -4.52
CA THR A 93 13.01 -7.50 -5.23
C THR A 93 12.11 -8.51 -5.93
N PRO A 94 12.61 -9.27 -6.91
CA PRO A 94 11.96 -10.50 -7.32
C PRO A 94 11.74 -11.43 -6.13
N GLN A 95 10.80 -12.35 -6.30
CA GLN A 95 10.63 -13.46 -5.38
C GLN A 95 11.91 -14.31 -5.36
N VAL A 96 12.28 -14.85 -4.20
CA VAL A 96 13.47 -15.70 -4.04
C VAL A 96 13.41 -16.91 -4.99
N SER A 97 12.25 -17.53 -5.15
CA SER A 97 11.99 -18.52 -6.20
C SER A 97 10.49 -18.75 -6.40
N GLU A 98 10.10 -19.47 -7.45
CA GLU A 98 8.71 -19.89 -7.66
C GLU A 98 8.16 -20.74 -6.50
N LYS A 99 9.02 -21.50 -5.81
CA LYS A 99 8.62 -22.34 -4.65
C LYS A 99 8.58 -21.57 -3.34
N VAL A 100 9.32 -20.46 -3.27
CA VAL A 100 9.44 -19.60 -2.09
C VAL A 100 9.10 -18.18 -2.55
N PRO A 101 7.80 -17.83 -2.59
CA PRO A 101 7.30 -16.55 -3.11
C PRO A 101 7.53 -15.41 -2.11
N LEU A 102 8.77 -15.26 -1.66
CA LEU A 102 9.25 -14.29 -0.69
C LEU A 102 10.01 -13.18 -1.40
N SER A 103 9.64 -11.93 -1.19
CA SER A 103 10.34 -10.75 -1.72
C SER A 103 10.82 -9.88 -0.56
N ALA A 104 11.94 -9.18 -0.75
CA ALA A 104 12.35 -8.10 0.13
C ALA A 104 11.93 -6.76 -0.48
N TYR A 105 11.63 -5.76 0.36
CA TYR A 105 11.26 -4.44 -0.11
C TYR A 105 11.77 -3.33 0.82
N ALA A 106 11.90 -2.14 0.24
CA ALA A 106 12.11 -0.90 0.97
C ALA A 106 11.28 0.21 0.32
N SER A 107 10.75 1.11 1.13
CA SER A 107 9.98 2.25 0.65
C SER A 107 10.15 3.48 1.53
N LEU A 108 9.94 4.63 0.89
CA LEU A 108 9.84 5.94 1.50
C LEU A 108 8.43 6.45 1.27
N TRP A 109 7.87 7.07 2.28
CA TRP A 109 6.67 7.89 2.16
C TRP A 109 6.95 9.25 2.78
N GLY A 110 6.39 10.32 2.24
CA GLY A 110 6.55 11.62 2.87
C GLY A 110 5.42 12.58 2.57
N SER A 111 5.23 13.52 3.49
CA SER A 111 4.21 14.57 3.41
C SER A 111 4.67 15.83 4.14
N ASN A 112 4.14 16.98 3.74
CA ASN A 112 4.14 18.11 4.66
C ASN A 112 3.24 17.79 5.87
N VAL A 113 3.64 18.31 7.04
CA VAL A 113 2.90 18.21 8.31
C VAL A 113 2.93 19.54 9.03
N SER A 114 2.09 19.70 10.04
CA SER A 114 2.06 20.85 10.92
C SER A 114 1.56 20.43 12.28
N PHE A 115 2.48 20.21 13.21
CA PHE A 115 2.14 19.91 14.60
C PHE A 115 2.43 21.13 15.49
N PRO A 116 1.43 21.64 16.23
CA PRO A 116 1.63 22.76 17.12
C PRO A 116 2.78 22.53 18.11
N GLY A 117 3.69 23.50 18.20
CA GLY A 117 4.77 23.48 19.18
C GLY A 117 5.96 22.57 18.89
N THR A 118 5.99 21.85 17.75
CA THR A 118 7.12 20.96 17.40
C THR A 118 8.00 21.51 16.28
N GLY A 119 7.54 22.51 15.52
CA GLY A 119 8.24 22.99 14.32
C GLY A 119 8.32 21.98 13.17
N ALA A 120 7.68 20.81 13.28
CA ALA A 120 7.64 19.82 12.21
C ALA A 120 6.89 20.38 11.00
N SER A 121 7.56 20.36 9.85
CA SER A 121 7.01 20.81 8.56
C SER A 121 6.96 19.69 7.52
N PHE A 122 7.69 18.60 7.76
CA PHE A 122 7.81 17.46 6.88
C PHE A 122 7.93 16.17 7.68
N GLU A 123 7.24 15.14 7.21
CA GLU A 123 7.31 13.77 7.68
C GLU A 123 7.89 12.92 6.55
N LEU A 124 8.83 12.05 6.92
CA LEU A 124 9.44 11.05 6.05
C LEU A 124 9.37 9.71 6.76
N ASP A 125 8.59 8.79 6.23
CA ASP A 125 8.51 7.43 6.74
C ASP A 125 9.42 6.54 5.92
N THR A 126 10.28 5.81 6.61
CA THR A 126 11.17 4.82 6.00
C THR A 126 10.68 3.44 6.40
N ILE A 127 10.42 2.59 5.42
CA ILE A 127 9.90 1.24 5.61
C ILE A 127 10.84 0.27 4.92
N ALA A 128 11.11 -0.86 5.57
CA ALA A 128 11.79 -2.00 4.97
C ALA A 128 11.19 -3.30 5.48
N GLY A 129 11.11 -4.33 4.64
CA GLY A 129 10.44 -5.56 5.04
C GLY A 129 10.61 -6.73 4.10
N LEU A 130 9.94 -7.80 4.48
CA LEU A 130 9.82 -9.05 3.73
C LEU A 130 8.34 -9.35 3.51
N ARG A 131 7.99 -9.74 2.29
CA ARG A 131 6.63 -10.09 1.90
C ARG A 131 6.57 -11.49 1.32
N LEU A 132 5.75 -12.35 1.89
CA LEU A 132 5.49 -13.70 1.43
C LEU A 132 4.09 -13.79 0.84
N LYS A 133 4.00 -14.21 -0.43
CA LYS A 133 2.73 -14.45 -1.13
C LYS A 133 2.42 -15.95 -1.19
N ALA A 134 1.88 -16.51 -0.11
CA ALA A 134 1.59 -17.94 0.01
C ALA A 134 0.22 -18.32 -0.61
N LEU A 135 0.01 -19.63 -0.79
CA LEU A 135 -1.25 -20.22 -1.27
C LEU A 135 -1.75 -19.64 -2.61
N ASN A 136 -0.85 -19.52 -3.59
CA ASN A 136 -1.13 -18.88 -4.88
C ASN A 136 -1.68 -17.45 -4.68
N GLU A 137 -0.97 -16.66 -3.87
CA GLU A 137 -1.29 -15.27 -3.52
C GLU A 137 -2.56 -15.05 -2.69
N LYS A 138 -3.25 -16.12 -2.27
CA LYS A 138 -4.43 -16.02 -1.39
C LYS A 138 -4.08 -15.62 0.05
N LEU A 139 -2.82 -15.79 0.45
CA LEU A 139 -2.34 -15.38 1.76
C LEU A 139 -1.12 -14.47 1.59
N LEU A 140 -1.23 -13.24 2.10
CA LEU A 140 -0.14 -12.29 2.20
C LEU A 140 0.33 -12.22 3.65
N VAL A 141 1.61 -12.55 3.86
CA VAL A 141 2.29 -12.34 5.14
C VAL A 141 3.34 -11.27 4.92
N ASP A 142 3.28 -10.21 5.72
CA ASP A 142 4.20 -9.08 5.65
C ASP A 142 4.87 -8.89 7.01
N LEU A 143 6.20 -8.82 7.00
CA LEU A 143 7.00 -8.45 8.15
C LEU A 143 7.80 -7.20 7.79
N SER A 144 7.43 -6.08 8.41
CA SER A 144 8.00 -4.78 8.12
C SER A 144 8.55 -4.12 9.37
N TRP A 145 9.59 -3.32 9.16
CA TRP A 145 10.06 -2.31 10.07
C TRP A 145 9.72 -0.94 9.49
N MET A 146 9.24 -0.02 10.32
CA MET A 146 8.96 1.35 9.93
C MET A 146 9.58 2.34 10.93
N ARG A 147 10.06 3.46 10.40
CA ARG A 147 10.47 4.61 11.20
C ARG A 147 9.85 5.88 10.64
N TYR A 148 9.17 6.59 11.53
CA TYR A 148 8.65 7.93 11.31
C TYR A 148 9.76 8.94 11.60
N ASN A 149 10.08 9.77 10.62
CA ASN A 149 11.14 10.76 10.72
C ASN A 149 10.54 12.15 10.53
N TYR A 150 10.86 13.09 11.42
CA TYR A 150 10.44 14.49 11.31
C TYR A 150 11.68 15.41 11.27
N PRO A 151 12.36 15.52 10.12
CA PRO A 151 13.57 16.34 10.00
C PRO A 151 13.30 17.79 10.41
N GLY A 152 14.14 18.31 11.30
CA GLY A 152 14.04 19.69 11.78
C GLY A 152 12.98 19.94 12.85
N SER A 153 12.27 18.92 13.34
CA SER A 153 11.40 19.09 14.50
C SER A 153 12.20 19.34 15.79
N THR A 154 11.65 20.17 16.68
CA THR A 154 12.17 20.40 18.03
C THR A 154 10.99 20.38 19.01
N PRO A 155 10.90 19.40 19.93
CA PRO A 155 11.83 18.28 20.12
C PRO A 155 11.87 17.28 18.94
N ASP A 156 12.85 16.36 18.93
CA ASP A 156 12.80 15.19 18.04
C ASP A 156 11.63 14.31 18.45
N ILE A 157 10.70 14.12 17.52
CA ILE A 157 9.46 13.36 17.71
C ILE A 157 9.44 12.09 16.86
N GLY A 158 10.56 11.68 16.25
CA GLY A 158 10.64 10.46 15.46
C GLY A 158 10.54 9.18 16.30
N PHE A 159 9.92 8.14 15.75
CA PHE A 159 9.71 6.86 16.44
C PHE A 159 9.69 5.67 15.46
N ILE A 160 9.77 4.46 16.02
CA ILE A 160 9.81 3.19 15.27
C ILE A 160 8.56 2.38 15.59
N GLU A 161 8.03 1.69 14.57
CA GLU A 161 6.95 0.71 14.65
C GLU A 161 7.37 -0.62 14.01
#